data_AF-A0A2N2VH22-F1
#
_entry.id   AF-A0A2N2VH22-F1
#
_cell.length_a   1.000
_cell.length_b   1.000
_cell.length_c   1.000
_cell.angle_alpha   90.00
_cell.angle_beta   90.00
_cell.angle_gamma   90.00
#
_symmetry.space_group_name_H-M   'P 1'
#
loop_
_entity.id
_entity.type
_entity.pdbx_description
1 polymer ?
#
loop_
_entity_poly.entity_id
_entity_poly.type
_entity_poly.pdbx_seq_one_letter_code
_entity_poly.pdbx_strand_id
1 'polypeptide(L)'
;MSLIAIAWRAHPDFPLILLMNHDGPHDRPAAPAAWWPDAPHCFAGRDEARGGAWMGVTREGRYAAVTPYRDSEPVDPALPSRGQLTLDYLASDDTPVAHVRQFMRNRGSHPPFNLIVGSTRQAYYAGTHTRLPLALTQGVHTVSNGLLDERWPKCAQLDSLLGAYLLTHGGFSILLAAYPKLAASAARGAADLPKPGAGGLGPDDIAAAGFAMLGDRTTYSSGLPDTGVDEDEEERLSACFVVGADHGTRSSSVLVMARDGRVRFEERSYDAVGNESGRVLENWSMEPSVFSGGED
;
A
#
# COMPACT_ATOMS: atom_id res chain seq x y z
N MET A 1 -10.18 -8.30 1.71
CA MET A 1 -10.06 -6.83 1.53
C MET A 1 -8.60 -6.56 1.19
N SER A 2 -8.19 -5.35 0.87
CA SER A 2 -6.76 -5.01 0.90
C SER A 2 -6.65 -3.58 1.36
N LEU A 3 -5.51 -3.20 1.91
CA LEU A 3 -5.29 -1.87 2.48
C LEU A 3 -3.91 -1.39 2.06
N ILE A 4 -3.83 -0.14 1.62
CA ILE A 4 -2.58 0.55 1.33
C ILE A 4 -2.55 1.85 2.14
N ALA A 5 -1.39 2.16 2.71
CA ALA A 5 -1.03 3.52 3.13
C ALA A 5 0.25 3.94 2.41
N ILE A 6 0.23 5.14 1.83
CA ILE A 6 1.38 5.73 1.16
C ILE A 6 1.71 7.08 1.81
N ALA A 7 2.93 7.20 2.33
CA ALA A 7 3.50 8.48 2.71
C ALA A 7 4.37 8.99 1.55
N TRP A 8 3.81 9.89 0.75
CA TRP A 8 4.46 10.47 -0.41
C TRP A 8 5.06 11.83 -0.06
N ARG A 9 6.39 11.92 -0.09
CA ARG A 9 7.15 13.14 0.27
C ARG A 9 6.71 13.75 1.61
N ALA A 10 6.33 12.88 2.54
CA ALA A 10 5.91 13.25 3.90
C ALA A 10 7.08 13.30 4.90
N HIS A 11 8.30 12.98 4.45
CA HIS A 11 9.51 13.04 5.24
C HIS A 11 10.68 13.54 4.37
N PRO A 12 11.61 14.35 4.90
CA PRO A 12 12.76 14.85 4.14
C PRO A 12 13.62 13.69 3.63
N ASP A 13 13.94 12.74 4.50
CA ASP A 13 14.86 11.64 4.19
C ASP A 13 14.19 10.40 3.62
N PHE A 14 12.86 10.27 3.72
CA PHE A 14 12.11 9.09 3.27
C PHE A 14 11.01 9.54 2.30
N PRO A 15 11.36 9.89 1.04
CA PRO A 15 10.41 10.40 0.07
C PRO A 15 9.26 9.44 -0.28
N LEU A 16 9.43 8.14 -0.05
CA LEU A 16 8.36 7.15 -0.21
C LEU A 16 8.39 6.14 0.95
N ILE A 17 7.24 5.99 1.59
CA ILE A 17 6.92 4.85 2.47
C ILE A 17 5.59 4.28 1.97
N LEU A 18 5.54 2.99 1.69
CA LEU A 18 4.36 2.29 1.22
C LEU A 18 4.12 1.07 2.09
N LEU A 19 2.97 1.02 2.75
CA LEU A 19 2.51 -0.06 3.62
C LEU A 19 1.34 -0.74 2.92
N MET A 20 1.30 -2.07 2.89
CA MET A 20 0.18 -2.80 2.31
C MET A 20 -0.14 -4.09 3.05
N ASN A 21 -1.43 -4.33 3.29
CA ASN A 21 -1.97 -5.67 3.55
C ASN A 21 -2.63 -6.22 2.30
N HIS A 22 -2.23 -7.44 1.92
CA HIS A 22 -2.88 -8.24 0.92
C HIS A 22 -3.78 -9.28 1.61
N ASP A 23 -5.09 -9.07 1.63
CA ASP A 23 -6.03 -10.08 2.10
C ASP A 23 -6.64 -10.85 0.93
N GLY A 24 -6.93 -12.12 1.17
CA GLY A 24 -7.54 -12.99 0.20
C GLY A 24 -7.89 -14.35 0.78
N PRO A 25 -8.50 -15.23 -0.04
CA PRO A 25 -8.79 -16.60 0.35
C PRO A 25 -7.52 -17.38 0.72
N HIS A 26 -7.59 -18.22 1.75
CA HIS A 26 -6.43 -18.98 2.22
C HIS A 26 -6.01 -20.11 1.29
N ASP A 27 -6.95 -20.63 0.49
CA ASP A 27 -6.75 -21.67 -0.51
C ASP A 27 -6.17 -21.13 -1.84
N ARG A 28 -6.16 -19.81 -2.05
CA ARG A 28 -5.57 -19.20 -3.24
C ARG A 28 -4.04 -19.30 -3.16
N PRO A 29 -3.38 -20.00 -4.10
CA PRO A 29 -1.93 -20.13 -4.12
C PRO A 29 -1.27 -18.79 -4.44
N ALA A 30 -0.26 -18.45 -3.66
CA ALA A 30 0.54 -17.24 -3.83
C ALA A 30 1.97 -17.50 -3.35
N ALA A 31 2.94 -16.91 -4.05
CA ALA A 31 4.34 -16.95 -3.67
C ALA A 31 4.77 -15.63 -3.02
N PRO A 32 5.66 -15.68 -2.02
CA PRO A 32 6.19 -14.49 -1.38
C PRO A 32 7.04 -13.66 -2.35
N ALA A 33 7.33 -12.42 -1.97
CA ALA A 33 8.08 -11.49 -2.80
C ALA A 33 9.47 -12.05 -3.20
N ALA A 34 9.82 -11.89 -4.48
CA ALA A 34 11.12 -12.24 -5.02
C ALA A 34 11.41 -11.43 -6.29
N TRP A 35 12.66 -11.43 -6.76
CA TRP A 35 12.98 -11.04 -8.13
C TRP A 35 12.54 -12.15 -9.08
N TRP A 36 11.62 -11.85 -10.00
CA TRP A 36 11.02 -12.89 -10.84
C TRP A 36 11.97 -13.34 -11.96
N PRO A 37 12.21 -14.64 -12.17
CA PRO A 37 13.06 -15.13 -13.25
C PRO A 37 12.56 -14.73 -14.65
N ASP A 38 11.24 -14.68 -14.83
CA ASP A 38 10.54 -14.31 -16.06
C ASP A 38 10.29 -12.80 -16.20
N ALA A 39 10.53 -12.02 -15.13
CA ALA A 39 10.51 -10.56 -15.14
C ALA A 39 11.59 -10.01 -14.17
N PRO A 40 12.89 -10.08 -14.52
CA PRO A 40 13.98 -9.81 -13.57
C PRO A 40 14.04 -8.37 -13.02
N HIS A 41 13.33 -7.44 -13.66
CA HIS A 41 13.17 -6.07 -13.23
C HIS A 41 12.15 -5.91 -12.10
N CYS A 42 11.34 -6.92 -11.80
CA CYS A 42 10.22 -6.85 -10.86
C CYS A 42 10.53 -7.60 -9.56
N PHE A 43 10.43 -6.90 -8.43
CA PHE A 43 10.37 -7.48 -7.09
C PHE A 43 8.95 -7.39 -6.55
N ALA A 44 8.25 -8.52 -6.45
CA ALA A 44 6.85 -8.57 -6.06
C ALA A 44 6.44 -9.95 -5.54
N GLY A 45 5.41 -9.99 -4.70
CA GLY A 45 4.68 -11.24 -4.43
C GLY A 45 3.83 -11.65 -5.64
N ARG A 46 3.67 -12.96 -5.86
CA ARG A 46 3.02 -13.50 -7.07
C ARG A 46 1.73 -14.22 -6.71
N ASP A 47 0.64 -13.83 -7.35
CA ASP A 47 -0.59 -14.61 -7.38
C ASP A 47 -0.41 -15.78 -8.36
N GLU A 48 -0.18 -16.98 -7.85
CA GLU A 48 0.08 -18.16 -8.67
C GLU A 48 -1.19 -18.68 -9.35
N ALA A 49 -2.37 -18.30 -8.87
CA ALA A 49 -3.63 -18.70 -9.47
C ALA A 49 -3.92 -17.96 -10.79
N ARG A 50 -3.55 -16.66 -10.88
CA ARG A 50 -3.86 -15.83 -12.05
C ARG A 50 -2.69 -15.05 -12.64
N GLY A 51 -1.48 -15.22 -12.11
CA GLY A 51 -0.23 -14.68 -12.67
C GLY A 51 0.03 -13.19 -12.41
N GLY A 52 -0.70 -12.53 -11.51
CA GLY A 52 -0.56 -11.09 -11.21
C GLY A 52 0.28 -10.78 -9.95
N ALA A 53 0.46 -9.49 -9.65
CA ALA A 53 1.08 -9.01 -8.41
C ALA A 53 0.20 -7.95 -7.72
N TRP A 54 0.08 -8.00 -6.40
CA TRP A 54 -0.69 -7.01 -5.63
C TRP A 54 0.11 -5.73 -5.33
N MET A 55 1.42 -5.87 -5.14
CA MET A 55 2.38 -4.77 -4.99
C MET A 55 3.72 -5.21 -5.56
N GLY A 56 4.43 -4.28 -6.21
CA GLY A 56 5.75 -4.54 -6.74
C GLY A 56 6.58 -3.29 -6.96
N VAL A 57 7.88 -3.48 -7.09
CA VAL A 57 8.87 -2.42 -7.27
C VAL A 57 10.00 -2.88 -8.19
N THR A 58 10.55 -1.94 -8.97
CA THR A 58 11.72 -2.15 -9.82
C THR A 58 13.00 -1.66 -9.18
N ARG A 59 14.16 -2.07 -9.71
CA ARG A 59 15.46 -1.58 -9.22
C ARG A 59 15.62 -0.08 -9.42
N GLU A 60 14.96 0.47 -10.43
CA GLU A 60 14.96 1.88 -10.83
C GLU A 60 13.95 2.72 -10.03
N GLY A 61 13.20 2.10 -9.10
CA GLY A 61 12.29 2.80 -8.20
C GLY A 61 10.91 3.09 -8.78
N ARG A 62 10.50 2.42 -9.87
CA ARG A 62 9.08 2.32 -10.24
C ARG A 62 8.37 1.41 -9.25
N TYR A 63 7.19 1.79 -8.79
CA TYR A 63 6.36 0.99 -7.90
C TYR A 63 4.90 1.02 -8.33
N ALA A 64 4.20 -0.07 -8.05
CA ALA A 64 2.75 -0.15 -8.22
C ALA A 64 2.12 -1.00 -7.11
N ALA A 65 0.90 -0.64 -6.74
CA ALA A 65 0.08 -1.41 -5.82
C ALA A 65 -1.40 -1.28 -6.17
N VAL A 66 -2.13 -2.38 -6.06
CA VAL A 66 -3.54 -2.48 -6.45
C VAL A 66 -4.38 -3.01 -5.31
N THR A 67 -5.55 -2.40 -5.08
CA THR A 67 -6.60 -2.97 -4.22
C THR A 67 -7.88 -3.22 -5.03
N PRO A 68 -8.71 -4.21 -4.64
CA PRO A 68 -10.04 -4.31 -5.21
C PRO A 68 -10.87 -3.10 -4.80
N TYR A 69 -11.66 -2.54 -5.70
CA TYR A 69 -12.79 -1.70 -5.33
C TYR A 69 -13.96 -2.62 -5.05
N ARG A 70 -14.68 -2.40 -3.94
CA ARG A 70 -15.83 -3.20 -3.56
C ARG A 70 -17.10 -2.43 -3.89
N ASP A 71 -17.79 -2.92 -4.89
CA ASP A 71 -19.17 -2.57 -5.22
C ASP A 71 -20.01 -3.86 -5.26
N SER A 72 -21.32 -3.69 -5.39
CA SER A 72 -22.28 -4.80 -5.48
C SER A 72 -22.34 -5.45 -6.87
N GLU A 73 -21.51 -5.01 -7.82
CA GLU A 73 -21.57 -5.54 -9.18
C GLU A 73 -20.88 -6.91 -9.30
N PRO A 74 -21.53 -7.89 -9.97
CA PRO A 74 -20.90 -9.17 -10.25
C PRO A 74 -19.64 -8.99 -11.08
N VAL A 75 -18.55 -9.61 -10.65
CA VAL A 75 -17.28 -9.60 -11.40
C VAL A 75 -17.28 -10.72 -12.43
N ASP A 76 -17.09 -10.37 -13.70
CA ASP A 76 -16.87 -11.36 -14.76
C ASP A 76 -15.53 -12.10 -14.52
N PRO A 77 -15.55 -13.44 -14.30
CA PRO A 77 -14.35 -14.22 -14.05
C PRO A 77 -13.41 -14.29 -15.27
N ALA A 78 -13.89 -14.02 -16.48
CA ALA A 78 -13.07 -14.01 -17.69
C ALA A 78 -12.15 -12.79 -17.81
N LEU A 79 -12.44 -11.69 -17.07
CA LEU A 79 -11.59 -10.50 -17.09
C LEU A 79 -10.22 -10.79 -16.48
N PRO A 80 -9.13 -10.23 -17.05
CA PRO A 80 -7.78 -10.27 -16.47
C PRO A 80 -7.72 -9.96 -14.97
N SER A 81 -6.73 -10.53 -14.28
CA SER A 81 -6.54 -10.27 -12.86
C SER A 81 -6.15 -8.81 -12.62
N ARG A 82 -6.63 -8.19 -11.53
CA ARG A 82 -6.21 -6.84 -11.12
C ARG A 82 -4.68 -6.72 -10.96
N GLY A 83 -4.02 -7.81 -10.57
CA GLY A 83 -2.57 -7.83 -10.42
C GLY A 83 -1.80 -7.72 -11.72
N GLN A 84 -2.45 -7.88 -12.88
CA GLN A 84 -1.84 -7.61 -14.18
C GLN A 84 -1.54 -6.11 -14.35
N LEU A 85 -2.37 -5.22 -13.80
CA LEU A 85 -2.17 -3.77 -13.86
C LEU A 85 -0.86 -3.34 -13.19
N THR A 86 -0.51 -3.98 -12.07
CA THR A 86 0.76 -3.79 -11.38
C THR A 86 1.92 -4.20 -12.29
N LEU A 87 1.85 -5.37 -12.91
CA LEU A 87 2.91 -5.89 -13.78
C LEU A 87 3.06 -5.07 -15.06
N ASP A 88 1.94 -4.67 -15.68
CA ASP A 88 1.92 -3.85 -16.90
C ASP A 88 2.64 -2.51 -16.66
N TYR A 89 2.44 -1.87 -15.50
CA TYR A 89 3.16 -0.65 -15.18
C TYR A 89 4.65 -0.89 -14.96
N LEU A 90 5.01 -1.91 -14.17
CA LEU A 90 6.41 -2.19 -13.82
C LEU A 90 7.25 -2.62 -15.03
N ALA A 91 6.62 -3.25 -16.04
CA ALA A 91 7.25 -3.62 -17.29
C ALA A 91 7.27 -2.49 -18.34
N SER A 92 6.57 -1.37 -18.08
CA SER A 92 6.49 -0.25 -19.01
C SER A 92 7.57 0.80 -18.77
N ASP A 93 7.93 1.51 -19.84
CA ASP A 93 8.78 2.72 -19.78
C ASP A 93 7.96 4.02 -19.61
N ASP A 94 6.64 3.92 -19.53
CA ASP A 94 5.75 5.08 -19.42
C ASP A 94 5.99 5.89 -18.15
N THR A 95 5.80 7.21 -18.20
CA THR A 95 5.67 7.99 -16.96
C THR A 95 4.41 7.55 -16.20
N PRO A 96 4.38 7.61 -14.85
CA PRO A 96 3.18 7.34 -14.06
C PRO A 96 1.90 7.94 -14.65
N VAL A 97 1.94 9.22 -15.04
CA VAL A 97 0.79 9.94 -15.60
C VAL A 97 0.37 9.42 -16.99
N ALA A 98 1.32 9.06 -17.84
CA ALA A 98 1.02 8.51 -19.16
C ALA A 98 0.34 7.14 -19.03
N HIS A 99 0.88 6.29 -18.15
CA HIS A 99 0.37 4.94 -17.92
C HIS A 99 -1.07 4.94 -17.40
N VAL A 100 -1.35 5.69 -16.34
CA VAL A 100 -2.73 5.77 -15.78
C VAL A 100 -3.72 6.39 -16.76
N ARG A 101 -3.29 7.33 -17.61
CA ARG A 101 -4.16 7.92 -18.66
C ARG A 101 -4.51 6.89 -19.73
N GLN A 102 -3.59 6.01 -20.10
CA GLN A 102 -3.88 4.92 -21.04
C GLN A 102 -4.90 3.96 -20.44
N PHE A 103 -4.72 3.56 -19.18
CA PHE A 103 -5.67 2.70 -18.48
C PHE A 103 -7.07 3.33 -18.43
N MET A 104 -7.18 4.63 -18.08
CA MET A 104 -8.48 5.29 -17.96
C MET A 104 -9.31 5.31 -19.26
N ARG A 105 -8.67 5.16 -20.43
CA ARG A 105 -9.37 4.99 -21.71
C ARG A 105 -9.97 3.60 -21.90
N ASN A 106 -9.47 2.59 -21.19
CA ASN A 106 -9.88 1.19 -21.29
C ASN A 106 -10.22 0.57 -19.92
N ARG A 107 -10.88 1.34 -19.05
CA ARG A 107 -11.07 0.97 -17.63
C ARG A 107 -11.99 -0.23 -17.35
N GLY A 108 -12.75 -0.69 -18.35
CA GLY A 108 -13.63 -1.87 -18.25
C GLY A 108 -12.92 -3.20 -18.53
N SER A 109 -11.61 -3.19 -18.76
CA SER A 109 -10.81 -4.39 -19.05
C SER A 109 -10.47 -5.24 -17.83
N HIS A 110 -10.79 -4.76 -16.62
CA HIS A 110 -10.45 -5.42 -15.36
C HIS A 110 -11.62 -5.29 -14.37
N PRO A 111 -11.75 -6.22 -13.40
CA PRO A 111 -12.67 -6.07 -12.28
C PRO A 111 -12.42 -4.77 -11.51
N PRO A 112 -13.45 -4.12 -10.88
CA PRO A 112 -13.32 -2.82 -10.22
C PRO A 112 -12.14 -2.72 -9.25
N PHE A 113 -11.32 -1.66 -9.36
CA PHE A 113 -10.07 -1.56 -8.60
C PHE A 113 -9.67 -0.12 -8.24
N ASN A 114 -8.69 -0.03 -7.34
CA ASN A 114 -7.85 1.12 -7.07
C ASN A 114 -6.39 0.78 -7.41
N LEU A 115 -5.68 1.68 -8.08
CA LEU A 115 -4.30 1.50 -8.51
C LEU A 115 -3.50 2.73 -8.12
N ILE A 116 -2.40 2.50 -7.42
CA ILE A 116 -1.35 3.49 -7.18
C ILE A 116 -0.15 3.08 -8.03
N VAL A 117 0.37 4.00 -8.84
CA VAL A 117 1.63 3.84 -9.58
C VAL A 117 2.53 5.03 -9.33
N GLY A 118 3.84 4.80 -9.36
CA GLY A 118 4.77 5.90 -9.22
C GLY A 118 6.20 5.54 -9.53
N SER A 119 7.01 6.59 -9.52
CA SER A 119 8.47 6.57 -9.59
C SER A 119 9.05 7.33 -8.40
N THR A 120 10.36 7.48 -8.35
CA THR A 120 11.04 8.33 -7.36
C THR A 120 10.61 9.80 -7.39
N ARG A 121 9.90 10.25 -8.45
CA ARG A 121 9.50 11.64 -8.65
C ARG A 121 8.01 11.90 -8.73
N GLN A 122 7.23 10.91 -9.12
CA GLN A 122 5.80 11.05 -9.39
C GLN A 122 5.03 9.92 -8.69
N ALA A 123 3.85 10.23 -8.17
CA ALA A 123 2.93 9.26 -7.59
C ALA A 123 1.53 9.60 -8.06
N TYR A 124 0.83 8.62 -8.61
CA TYR A 124 -0.50 8.78 -9.19
C TYR A 124 -1.44 7.69 -8.70
N TYR A 125 -2.69 8.10 -8.50
CA TYR A 125 -3.80 7.21 -8.23
C TYR A 125 -4.78 7.21 -9.42
N ALA A 126 -5.28 6.04 -9.76
CA ALA A 126 -6.40 5.85 -10.67
C ALA A 126 -7.24 4.68 -10.18
N GLY A 127 -8.53 4.69 -10.51
CA GLY A 127 -9.43 3.59 -10.17
C GLY A 127 -10.64 3.57 -11.08
N THR A 128 -11.34 2.44 -11.11
CA THR A 128 -12.52 2.24 -11.97
C THR A 128 -13.59 3.32 -11.75
N HIS A 129 -13.76 3.75 -10.49
CA HIS A 129 -14.75 4.74 -10.06
C HIS A 129 -14.21 6.17 -9.98
N THR A 130 -13.03 6.43 -10.54
CA THR A 130 -12.47 7.78 -10.65
C THR A 130 -12.82 8.42 -11.99
N ARG A 131 -12.98 9.75 -12.02
CA ARG A 131 -13.22 10.46 -13.29
C ARG A 131 -11.94 10.70 -14.08
N LEU A 132 -10.85 11.00 -13.38
CA LEU A 132 -9.53 11.33 -13.92
C LEU A 132 -8.46 10.74 -13.01
N PRO A 133 -7.26 10.41 -13.54
CA PRO A 133 -6.12 10.12 -12.69
C PRO A 133 -5.78 11.31 -11.79
N LEU A 134 -5.40 11.03 -10.56
CA LEU A 134 -5.04 12.03 -9.55
C LEU A 134 -3.55 11.93 -9.27
N ALA A 135 -2.82 13.04 -9.39
CA ALA A 135 -1.48 13.14 -8.82
C ALA A 135 -1.62 13.16 -7.28
N LEU A 136 -0.86 12.32 -6.58
CA LEU A 136 -0.87 12.34 -5.12
C LEU A 136 -0.21 13.63 -4.63
N THR A 137 -0.89 14.29 -3.69
CA THR A 137 -0.32 15.42 -2.97
C THR A 137 0.75 14.94 -1.99
N GLN A 138 1.61 15.85 -1.52
CA GLN A 138 2.58 15.48 -0.49
C GLN A 138 1.87 15.23 0.84
N GLY A 139 2.09 14.09 1.47
CA GLY A 139 1.41 13.70 2.70
C GLY A 139 1.19 12.20 2.81
N VAL A 140 0.30 11.82 3.71
CA VAL A 140 -0.16 10.44 3.87
C VAL A 140 -1.50 10.30 3.14
N HIS A 141 -1.64 9.21 2.41
CA HIS A 141 -2.87 8.80 1.75
C HIS A 141 -3.16 7.35 2.07
N THR A 142 -4.44 7.00 2.18
CA THR A 142 -4.85 5.61 2.45
C THR A 142 -5.92 5.17 1.46
N VAL A 143 -5.91 3.90 1.10
CA VAL A 143 -6.95 3.30 0.26
C VAL A 143 -7.16 1.85 0.68
N SER A 144 -8.42 1.50 0.90
CA SER A 144 -8.81 0.10 1.08
C SER A 144 -9.65 -0.35 -0.11
N ASN A 145 -10.91 -0.70 0.10
CA ASN A 145 -11.80 -1.17 -0.95
C ASN A 145 -12.81 -0.11 -1.42
N GLY A 146 -12.72 1.12 -0.91
CA GLY A 146 -13.39 2.31 -1.42
C GLY A 146 -12.43 3.21 -2.22
N LEU A 147 -12.74 4.50 -2.33
CA LEU A 147 -11.88 5.49 -2.99
C LEU A 147 -10.65 5.88 -2.15
N LEU A 148 -9.65 6.49 -2.79
CA LEU A 148 -8.52 7.13 -2.12
C LEU A 148 -9.00 8.15 -1.07
N ASP A 149 -8.42 8.07 0.13
CA ASP A 149 -8.70 8.89 1.31
C ASP A 149 -10.16 8.86 1.80
N GLU A 150 -10.93 7.87 1.35
CA GLU A 150 -12.24 7.60 1.92
C GLU A 150 -12.11 7.15 3.38
N ARG A 151 -12.93 7.73 4.26
CA ARG A 151 -12.79 7.63 5.72
C ARG A 151 -13.33 6.34 6.31
N TRP A 152 -12.89 5.20 5.78
CA TRP A 152 -13.14 3.92 6.44
C TRP A 152 -12.38 3.86 7.76
N PRO A 153 -12.92 3.26 8.83
CA PRO A 153 -12.31 3.36 10.16
C PRO A 153 -10.83 2.92 10.22
N LYS A 154 -10.47 1.79 9.60
CA LYS A 154 -9.06 1.36 9.44
C LYS A 154 -8.20 2.33 8.65
N CYS A 155 -8.72 2.91 7.58
CA CYS A 155 -7.98 3.88 6.76
C CYS A 155 -7.68 5.14 7.58
N ALA A 156 -8.68 5.67 8.29
CA ALA A 156 -8.53 6.84 9.14
C ALA A 156 -7.56 6.58 10.31
N GLN A 157 -7.60 5.39 10.91
CA GLN A 157 -6.69 4.96 11.96
C GLN A 157 -5.25 4.85 11.44
N LEU A 158 -5.05 4.18 10.31
CA LEU A 158 -3.72 3.99 9.70
C LEU A 158 -3.11 5.32 9.23
N ASP A 159 -3.91 6.19 8.60
CA ASP A 159 -3.53 7.56 8.24
C ASP A 159 -3.05 8.35 9.46
N SER A 160 -3.84 8.32 10.54
CA SER A 160 -3.53 9.03 11.79
C SER A 160 -2.27 8.49 12.47
N LEU A 161 -2.07 7.17 12.49
CA LEU A 161 -0.89 6.55 13.10
C LEU A 161 0.38 6.84 12.31
N LEU A 162 0.36 6.64 11.00
CA LEU A 162 1.51 6.88 10.15
C LEU A 162 1.88 8.36 10.12
N GLY A 163 0.88 9.25 10.00
CA GLY A 163 1.10 10.69 10.05
C GLY A 163 1.72 11.16 11.38
N ALA A 164 1.24 10.66 12.52
CA ALA A 164 1.77 11.01 13.84
C ALA A 164 3.19 10.46 14.06
N TYR A 165 3.45 9.24 13.60
CA TYR A 165 4.77 8.62 13.66
C TYR A 165 5.80 9.43 12.87
N LEU A 166 5.47 9.78 11.62
CA LEU A 166 6.36 10.59 10.78
C LEU A 166 6.57 11.98 11.37
N LEU A 167 5.51 12.66 11.83
CA LEU A 167 5.64 13.99 12.43
C LEU A 167 6.55 14.00 13.66
N THR A 168 6.46 12.96 14.49
CA THR A 168 7.29 12.80 15.70
C THR A 168 8.77 12.56 15.36
N HIS A 169 9.06 12.07 14.16
CA HIS A 169 10.39 11.67 13.72
C HIS A 169 10.95 12.52 12.57
N GLY A 170 10.49 13.75 12.42
CA GLY A 170 11.06 14.73 11.48
C GLY A 170 10.32 14.86 10.13
N GLY A 171 9.21 14.13 9.98
CA GLY A 171 8.31 14.24 8.84
C GLY A 171 7.52 15.55 8.81
N PHE A 172 7.11 15.94 7.62
CA PHE A 172 6.32 17.15 7.39
C PHE A 172 5.42 16.99 6.17
N SER A 173 4.30 17.69 6.19
CA SER A 173 3.49 18.03 5.02
C SER A 173 2.68 19.26 5.36
N ILE A 174 2.36 20.09 4.36
CA ILE A 174 1.42 21.21 4.53
C ILE A 174 0.08 20.68 5.10
N LEU A 175 -0.33 19.48 4.71
CA LEU A 175 -1.52 18.82 5.27
C LEU A 175 -1.26 18.27 6.68
N LEU A 176 -0.12 17.62 6.96
CA LEU A 176 0.23 17.13 8.31
C LEU A 176 0.25 18.27 9.35
N ALA A 177 0.76 19.45 8.97
CA ALA A 177 0.78 20.64 9.81
C ALA A 177 -0.60 21.31 9.96
N ALA A 178 -1.50 21.13 8.98
CA ALA A 178 -2.89 21.60 9.03
C ALA A 178 -3.81 20.72 9.89
N TYR A 179 -3.31 19.58 10.38
CA TYR A 179 -3.97 18.76 11.40
C TYR A 179 -3.35 19.05 12.78
N PRO A 180 -3.77 20.11 13.51
CA PRO A 180 -3.36 20.30 14.91
C PRO A 180 -3.74 19.10 15.81
N LYS A 181 -4.64 18.23 15.34
CA LYS A 181 -4.99 16.94 15.97
C LYS A 181 -4.03 15.80 15.67
N LEU A 182 -3.10 15.89 14.70
CA LEU A 182 -2.14 14.82 14.40
C LEU A 182 -0.98 14.80 15.42
N ALA A 183 -0.48 15.98 15.81
CA ALA A 183 0.50 16.12 16.90
C ALA A 183 -0.08 15.75 18.29
N ALA A 184 -1.40 15.91 18.45
CA ALA A 184 -2.16 15.51 19.63
C ALA A 184 -2.98 14.22 19.39
N SER A 185 -2.64 13.45 18.35
CA SER A 185 -3.45 12.32 17.91
C SER A 185 -3.46 11.27 19.00
N ALA A 186 -4.61 11.08 19.62
CA ALA A 186 -4.91 9.94 20.46
C ALA A 186 -5.16 8.68 19.61
N ALA A 187 -4.53 8.57 18.43
CA ALA A 187 -4.59 7.37 17.61
C ALA A 187 -4.15 6.19 18.48
N ARG A 188 -5.06 5.23 18.59
CA ARG A 188 -4.88 4.04 19.42
C ARG A 188 -3.58 3.33 19.03
N GLY A 189 -2.72 3.01 19.98
CA GLY A 189 -1.46 2.30 19.73
C GLY A 189 -0.28 3.17 19.29
N ALA A 190 -0.43 4.48 19.12
CA ALA A 190 0.68 5.37 18.72
C ALA A 190 1.86 5.32 19.71
N ALA A 191 1.58 5.21 21.01
CA ALA A 191 2.60 5.12 22.06
C ALA A 191 3.36 3.78 22.07
N ASP A 192 2.76 2.74 21.48
CA ASP A 192 3.27 1.36 21.45
C ASP A 192 4.09 1.07 20.19
N LEU A 193 4.15 2.01 19.25
CA LEU A 193 4.93 1.85 18.02
C LEU A 193 6.43 1.73 18.33
N PRO A 194 7.15 0.84 17.63
CA PRO A 194 8.61 0.75 17.67
C PRO A 194 9.27 2.12 17.50
N LYS A 195 10.13 2.49 18.45
CA LYS A 195 10.85 3.76 18.45
C LYS A 195 12.21 3.58 17.77
N PRO A 196 12.69 4.61 17.05
CA PRO A 196 14.03 4.58 16.47
C PRO A 196 15.13 4.34 17.51
N GLY A 197 16.18 3.64 17.09
CA GLY A 197 17.40 3.52 17.88
C GLY A 197 18.16 4.85 18.04
N ALA A 198 19.28 4.81 18.75
CA ALA A 198 20.11 6.00 19.01
C ALA A 198 20.67 6.68 17.73
N GLY A 199 20.66 5.99 16.59
CA GLY A 199 21.14 6.49 15.29
C GLY A 199 20.16 7.39 14.54
N GLY A 200 18.97 7.65 15.09
CA GLY A 200 17.88 8.34 14.38
C GLY A 200 17.02 7.37 13.56
N LEU A 201 15.98 7.90 12.92
CA LEU A 201 15.02 7.11 12.14
C LEU A 201 15.70 6.44 10.94
N GLY A 202 15.64 5.11 10.86
CA GLY A 202 16.10 4.32 9.71
C GLY A 202 14.96 3.62 8.94
N PRO A 203 15.24 3.08 7.73
CA PRO A 203 14.27 2.29 6.98
C PRO A 203 13.75 1.05 7.74
N ASP A 204 14.57 0.44 8.58
CA ASP A 204 14.22 -0.69 9.43
C ASP A 204 13.30 -0.30 10.59
N ASP A 205 13.50 0.88 11.20
CA ASP A 205 12.57 1.42 12.21
C ASP A 205 11.19 1.70 11.59
N ILE A 206 11.16 2.33 10.40
CA ILE A 206 9.93 2.58 9.65
C ILE A 206 9.24 1.26 9.30
N ALA A 207 10.00 0.26 8.85
CA ALA A 207 9.44 -1.06 8.56
C ALA A 207 8.83 -1.70 9.81
N ALA A 208 9.54 -1.68 10.94
CA ALA A 208 9.05 -2.22 12.20
C ALA A 208 7.75 -1.52 12.66
N ALA A 209 7.68 -0.19 12.60
CA ALA A 209 6.47 0.56 12.89
C ALA A 209 5.34 0.28 11.89
N GLY A 210 5.66 0.19 10.59
CA GLY A 210 4.72 -0.17 9.54
C GLY A 210 4.07 -1.54 9.76
N PHE A 211 4.84 -2.56 10.13
CA PHE A 211 4.27 -3.87 10.47
C PHE A 211 3.43 -3.86 11.75
N ALA A 212 3.79 -3.05 12.74
CA ALA A 212 2.96 -2.87 13.93
C ALA A 212 1.60 -2.24 13.58
N MET A 213 1.59 -1.23 12.69
CA MET A 213 0.36 -0.58 12.21
C MET A 213 -0.49 -1.53 11.34
N LEU A 214 0.15 -2.24 10.41
CA LEU A 214 -0.52 -3.21 9.53
C LEU A 214 -1.07 -4.43 10.30
N GLY A 215 -0.50 -4.72 11.47
CA GLY A 215 -0.92 -5.80 12.36
C GLY A 215 -2.09 -5.46 13.29
N ASP A 216 -2.69 -4.25 13.19
CA ASP A 216 -3.83 -3.86 14.02
C ASP A 216 -5.08 -4.69 13.69
N ARG A 217 -5.55 -5.45 14.69
CA ARG A 217 -6.72 -6.35 14.60
C ARG A 217 -8.01 -5.71 15.14
N THR A 218 -7.99 -4.41 15.46
CA THR A 218 -9.16 -3.70 15.99
C THR A 218 -10.29 -3.68 14.96
N THR A 219 -11.48 -4.14 15.35
CA THR A 219 -12.72 -4.01 14.57
C THR A 219 -13.53 -2.79 15.02
N TYR A 220 -14.46 -2.38 14.17
CA TYR A 220 -15.31 -1.21 14.37
C TYR A 220 -16.76 -1.60 14.09
N SER A 221 -17.67 -1.27 15.00
CA SER A 221 -19.12 -1.50 14.86
C SER A 221 -19.89 -0.29 14.32
N SER A 222 -19.19 0.78 13.92
CA SER A 222 -19.81 2.01 13.41
C SER A 222 -18.89 2.74 12.45
N GLY A 223 -19.47 3.57 11.58
CA GLY A 223 -18.74 4.23 10.49
C GLY A 223 -18.30 3.25 9.40
N LEU A 224 -18.92 2.07 9.34
CA LEU A 224 -18.70 1.06 8.31
C LEU A 224 -19.27 1.53 6.97
N PRO A 225 -18.62 1.18 5.86
CA PRO A 225 -19.21 1.37 4.54
C PRO A 225 -20.42 0.44 4.34
N ASP A 226 -21.29 0.78 3.39
CA ASP A 226 -22.29 -0.14 2.86
C ASP A 226 -21.77 -0.71 1.55
N THR A 227 -21.10 -1.86 1.63
CA THR A 227 -20.51 -2.52 0.45
C THR A 227 -21.36 -3.67 -0.10
N GLY A 228 -22.55 -3.89 0.48
CA GLY A 228 -23.46 -4.97 0.10
C GLY A 228 -23.18 -6.33 0.75
N VAL A 229 -22.31 -6.41 1.77
CA VAL A 229 -22.19 -7.59 2.66
C VAL A 229 -22.96 -7.35 3.96
N ASP A 230 -23.14 -8.40 4.77
CA ASP A 230 -23.80 -8.25 6.08
C ASP A 230 -22.95 -7.48 7.09
N GLU A 231 -23.60 -6.97 8.14
CA GLU A 231 -22.99 -6.09 9.15
C GLU A 231 -21.85 -6.77 9.92
N ASP A 232 -21.99 -8.07 10.23
CA ASP A 232 -20.96 -8.84 10.94
C ASP A 232 -19.69 -8.96 10.09
N GLU A 233 -19.84 -9.18 8.78
CA GLU A 233 -18.74 -9.22 7.83
C GLU A 233 -18.13 -7.84 7.60
N GLU A 234 -18.92 -6.76 7.52
CA GLU A 234 -18.38 -5.38 7.47
C GLU A 234 -17.54 -5.08 8.72
N GLU A 235 -18.03 -5.44 9.92
CA GLU A 235 -17.29 -5.26 11.17
C GLU A 235 -15.99 -6.09 11.15
N ARG A 236 -16.03 -7.35 10.73
CA ARG A 236 -14.82 -8.18 10.64
C ARG A 236 -13.80 -7.63 9.65
N LEU A 237 -14.26 -7.14 8.50
CA LEU A 237 -13.43 -6.58 7.44
C LEU A 237 -12.95 -5.15 7.73
N SER A 238 -13.44 -4.54 8.82
CA SER A 238 -13.06 -3.18 9.25
C SER A 238 -11.68 -3.12 9.92
N ALA A 239 -11.06 -4.24 10.26
CA ALA A 239 -9.70 -4.28 10.78
C ALA A 239 -8.64 -4.03 9.70
N CYS A 240 -7.48 -3.50 10.10
CA CYS A 240 -6.31 -3.43 9.22
C CYS A 240 -5.82 -4.85 8.89
N PHE A 241 -5.63 -5.67 9.94
CA PHE A 241 -5.26 -7.08 9.85
C PHE A 241 -6.50 -7.95 10.01
N VAL A 242 -6.95 -8.57 8.92
CA VAL A 242 -8.17 -9.38 8.88
C VAL A 242 -7.84 -10.83 9.25
N VAL A 243 -8.57 -11.39 10.22
CA VAL A 243 -8.49 -12.81 10.59
C VAL A 243 -9.81 -13.51 10.23
N GLY A 244 -9.74 -14.73 9.71
CA GLY A 244 -10.92 -15.53 9.37
C GLY A 244 -10.54 -16.94 8.93
N ALA A 245 -11.49 -17.86 8.94
CA ALA A 245 -11.23 -19.28 8.62
C ALA A 245 -10.87 -19.50 7.15
N ASP A 246 -11.58 -18.84 6.24
CA ASP A 246 -11.42 -19.02 4.78
C ASP A 246 -10.74 -17.82 4.10
N HIS A 247 -10.77 -16.65 4.73
CA HIS A 247 -10.24 -15.40 4.20
C HIS A 247 -9.68 -14.49 5.29
N GLY A 248 -8.45 -14.00 5.07
CA GLY A 248 -7.75 -13.08 5.96
C GLY A 248 -6.53 -12.44 5.30
N THR A 249 -5.77 -11.67 6.07
CA THR A 249 -4.50 -11.07 5.63
C THR A 249 -3.48 -12.17 5.35
N ARG A 250 -3.04 -12.26 4.10
CA ARG A 250 -2.10 -13.29 3.59
C ARG A 250 -0.66 -12.82 3.66
N SER A 251 -0.43 -11.56 3.36
CA SER A 251 0.86 -10.91 3.56
C SER A 251 0.73 -9.43 3.90
N SER A 252 1.76 -8.92 4.57
CA SER A 252 1.98 -7.51 4.82
C SER A 252 3.29 -7.12 4.15
N SER A 253 3.31 -6.02 3.40
CA SER A 253 4.50 -5.50 2.71
C SER A 253 4.80 -4.08 3.15
N VAL A 254 6.09 -3.78 3.36
CA VAL A 254 6.59 -2.43 3.64
C VAL A 254 7.73 -2.11 2.68
N LEU A 255 7.55 -1.06 1.88
CA LEU A 255 8.56 -0.49 1.00
C LEU A 255 8.95 0.89 1.52
N VAL A 256 10.24 1.10 1.72
CA VAL A 256 10.83 2.38 2.12
C VAL A 256 11.91 2.75 1.12
N MET A 257 11.79 3.94 0.51
CA MET A 257 12.87 4.55 -0.27
C MET A 257 13.41 5.75 0.48
N ALA A 258 14.70 5.73 0.77
CA ALA A 258 15.43 6.82 1.40
C ALA A 258 16.11 7.72 0.36
N ARG A 259 16.19 9.01 0.64
CA ARG A 259 16.78 10.03 -0.24
C ARG A 259 18.27 9.80 -0.48
N ASP A 260 18.95 9.11 0.43
CA ASP A 260 20.34 8.68 0.29
C ASP A 260 20.53 7.47 -0.64
N GLY A 261 19.46 7.03 -1.31
CA GLY A 261 19.49 5.95 -2.29
C GLY A 261 19.13 4.59 -1.73
N ARG A 262 19.09 4.39 -0.40
CA ARG A 262 18.74 3.08 0.18
C ARG A 262 17.28 2.75 -0.09
N VAL A 263 17.04 1.50 -0.49
CA VAL A 263 15.69 0.95 -0.64
C VAL A 263 15.59 -0.31 0.19
N ARG A 264 14.50 -0.41 0.97
CA ARG A 264 14.13 -1.58 1.75
C ARG A 264 12.75 -2.05 1.31
N PHE A 265 12.61 -3.32 0.98
CA PHE A 265 11.33 -4.00 0.86
C PHE A 265 11.32 -5.18 1.83
N GLU A 266 10.36 -5.22 2.74
CA GLU A 266 10.11 -6.37 3.62
C GLU A 266 8.69 -6.86 3.41
N GLU A 267 8.52 -8.17 3.27
CA GLU A 267 7.21 -8.84 3.29
C GLU A 267 7.17 -9.88 4.40
N ARG A 268 6.04 -9.96 5.09
CA ARG A 268 5.71 -11.02 6.03
C ARG A 268 4.49 -11.76 5.53
N SER A 269 4.57 -13.09 5.47
CA SER A 269 3.47 -13.98 5.10
C SER A 269 2.80 -14.53 6.36
N TYR A 270 1.50 -14.84 6.28
CA TYR A 270 0.72 -15.32 7.41
C TYR A 270 -0.06 -16.60 7.10
N ASP A 271 -0.21 -17.46 8.11
CA ASP A 271 -1.12 -18.62 8.06
C ASP A 271 -2.60 -18.20 8.27
N ALA A 272 -3.53 -19.16 8.21
CA ALA A 272 -4.97 -18.90 8.32
C ALA A 272 -5.42 -18.36 9.68
N VAL A 273 -4.60 -18.51 10.73
CA VAL A 273 -4.90 -17.95 12.07
C VAL A 273 -4.12 -16.66 12.34
N GLY A 274 -3.35 -16.18 11.36
CA GLY A 274 -2.62 -14.91 11.42
C GLY A 274 -1.25 -14.98 12.09
N ASN A 275 -0.64 -16.17 12.21
CA ASN A 275 0.76 -16.29 12.63
C ASN A 275 1.69 -16.05 11.45
N GLU A 276 2.84 -15.41 11.68
CA GLU A 276 3.88 -15.23 10.67
C GLU A 276 4.41 -16.61 10.21
N SER A 277 4.25 -16.91 8.92
CA SER A 277 4.68 -18.17 8.30
C SER A 277 5.92 -18.01 7.42
N GLY A 278 6.28 -16.78 7.08
CA GLY A 278 7.43 -16.47 6.25
C GLY A 278 7.80 -15.01 6.30
N ARG A 279 9.06 -14.71 5.97
CA ARG A 279 9.59 -13.36 5.88
C ARG A 279 10.57 -13.25 4.73
N VAL A 280 10.40 -12.22 3.93
CA VAL A 280 11.33 -11.81 2.88
C VAL A 280 11.81 -10.41 3.19
N LEU A 281 13.11 -10.19 3.06
CA LEU A 281 13.73 -8.88 3.17
C LEU A 281 14.71 -8.72 2.01
N GLU A 282 14.49 -7.68 1.20
CA GLU A 282 15.39 -7.27 0.13
C GLU A 282 15.82 -5.82 0.36
N ASN A 283 17.12 -5.57 0.21
CA ASN A 283 17.69 -4.23 0.27
C ASN A 283 18.57 -4.01 -0.96
N TRP A 284 18.46 -2.82 -1.55
CA TRP A 284 19.34 -2.38 -2.62
C TRP A 284 19.52 -0.87 -2.55
N SER A 285 20.35 -0.34 -3.45
CA SER A 285 20.61 1.09 -3.55
C SER A 285 20.33 1.60 -4.95
N MET A 286 19.86 2.84 -5.02
CA MET A 286 19.75 3.65 -6.22
C MET A 286 20.68 4.86 -6.11
N GLU A 287 21.03 5.47 -7.23
CA GLU A 287 21.75 6.74 -7.23
C GLU A 287 20.90 7.82 -6.52
N PRO A 288 21.41 8.54 -5.50
CA PRO A 288 20.62 9.53 -4.76
C PRO A 288 20.01 10.64 -5.64
N SER A 289 20.62 10.91 -6.80
CA SER A 289 20.18 11.92 -7.77
C SER A 289 18.79 11.63 -8.38
N VAL A 290 18.31 10.38 -8.31
CA VAL A 290 16.97 10.02 -8.81
C VAL A 290 15.85 10.77 -8.07
N PHE A 291 16.08 11.21 -6.83
CA PHE A 291 15.12 11.93 -5.99
C PHE A 291 15.20 13.46 -6.11
N SER A 292 16.22 14.01 -6.79
CA SER A 292 16.52 15.45 -6.77
C SER A 292 16.39 16.17 -8.12
N GLY A 293 16.22 15.47 -9.24
CA GLY A 293 16.04 16.13 -10.54
C GLY A 293 14.64 16.70 -10.76
N GLY A 294 14.59 17.92 -11.29
CA GLY A 294 13.37 18.62 -11.71
C GLY A 294 12.75 18.04 -12.98
N GLU A 295 11.48 18.42 -13.16
CA GLU A 295 10.60 18.30 -14.34
C GLU A 295 11.11 17.44 -15.52
N ASP A 296 10.59 16.22 -15.62
CA ASP A 296 10.32 15.55 -16.89
C ASP A 296 8.83 15.18 -16.93
#